data_AF-A0A7J4ULL2-F1
#
_entry.id   AF-A0A7J4ULL2-F1
#
_cell.length_a   1.000
_cell.length_b   1.000
_cell.length_c   1.000
_cell.angle_alpha   90.00
_cell.angle_beta   90.00
_cell.angle_gamma   90.00
#
_symmetry.space_group_name_H-M   'P 1'
#
loop_
_entity.id
_entity.type
_entity.pdbx_description
1 polymer ?
#
loop_
_entity_poly.entity_id
_entity_poly.type
_entity_poly.pdbx_seq_one_letter_code
_entity_poly.pdbx_strand_id
1 'polypeptide(L)' 'MQAGDLVKCNRWVYNGRTGIVVSVQKVDYCMGAYVLLDIGVKLIRLENLEVIK' A
#
# COMPACT_ATOMS: atom_id res chain seq x y z
N MET A 1 0.96 -6.44 -7.41
CA MET A 1 0.10 -5.65 -6.51
C MET A 1 -1.03 -5.08 -7.34
N GLN A 2 -2.25 -5.33 -6.94
CA GLN A 2 -3.48 -4.95 -7.63
C GLN A 2 -4.55 -4.54 -6.61
N ALA A 3 -5.60 -3.85 -7.07
CA ALA A 3 -6.74 -3.54 -6.21
C ALA A 3 -7.35 -4.83 -5.64
N GLY A 4 -7.65 -4.82 -4.34
CA GLY A 4 -8.13 -5.98 -3.59
C GLY A 4 -7.04 -6.78 -2.87
N ASP A 5 -5.76 -6.60 -3.22
CA ASP A 5 -4.68 -7.30 -2.52
C ASP A 5 -4.58 -6.87 -1.06
N LEU A 6 -4.42 -7.85 -0.15
CA LEU A 6 -4.02 -7.60 1.23
C LEU A 6 -2.51 -7.32 1.26
N VAL A 7 -2.12 -6.18 1.82
CA VAL A 7 -0.73 -5.73 1.86
C VAL A 7 -0.31 -5.35 3.26
N LYS A 8 0.96 -5.58 3.57
CA LYS A 8 1.63 -5.11 4.78
C LYS A 8 2.53 -3.94 4.44
N CYS A 9 2.44 -2.87 5.20
CA CYS A 9 3.45 -1.81 5.13
C CYS A 9 4.78 -2.32 5.69
N ASN A 10 5.89 -1.75 5.25
CA ASN A 10 7.16 -2.00 5.92
C ASN A 10 7.16 -1.39 7.34
N ARG A 11 8.14 -1.78 8.17
CA ARG A 11 8.20 -1.35 9.59
C ARG A 11 8.25 0.18 9.77
N TRP A 12 8.84 0.90 8.83
CA TRP A 12 9.04 2.35 8.93
C TRP A 12 7.83 3.16 8.47
N VAL A 13 6.94 2.55 7.68
CA VAL A 13 5.75 3.18 7.12
C VAL A 13 4.52 2.66 7.87
N TYR A 14 3.80 3.56 8.52
CA TYR A 14 2.63 3.24 9.34
C TYR A 14 2.85 2.08 10.32
N ASN A 15 4.08 1.93 10.84
CA ASN A 15 4.46 0.89 11.80
C ASN A 15 4.12 -0.54 11.37
N GLY A 16 4.26 -0.85 10.08
CA GLY A 16 4.05 -2.21 9.58
C GLY A 16 2.59 -2.67 9.52
N ARG A 17 1.63 -1.74 9.55
CA ARG A 17 0.19 -2.04 9.49
C ARG A 17 -0.20 -2.74 8.20
N THR A 18 -1.24 -3.57 8.31
CA THR A 18 -1.88 -4.25 7.18
C THR A 18 -3.01 -3.38 6.63
N GLY A 19 -3.20 -3.42 5.32
CA GLY A 19 -4.32 -2.77 4.64
C GLY A 19 -4.67 -3.48 3.34
N ILE A 20 -5.67 -2.93 2.65
CA ILE A 20 -6.12 -3.44 1.35
C ILE A 20 -5.84 -2.40 0.27
N VAL A 21 -5.30 -2.81 -0.86
CA VAL A 21 -5.08 -1.91 -2.00
C VAL A 21 -6.42 -1.54 -2.62
N VAL A 22 -6.69 -0.25 -2.71
CA VAL A 22 -7.90 0.32 -3.34
C VAL A 22 -7.64 0.63 -4.80
N SER A 23 -6.47 1.20 -5.12
CA SER A 23 -6.08 1.57 -6.47
C SER A 23 -4.56 1.69 -6.56
N VAL A 24 -4.01 1.50 -7.76
CA VAL A 24 -2.57 1.64 -8.03
C VAL A 24 -2.35 2.84 -8.94
N GLN A 25 -1.54 3.80 -8.49
CA GLN A 25 -1.14 4.95 -9.27
C GLN A 25 0.02 4.59 -10.20
N LYS A 26 -0.24 4.61 -11.50
CA LYS A 26 0.77 4.41 -12.55
C LYS A 26 1.32 5.77 -12.99
N VAL A 27 2.40 6.21 -12.37
CA VAL A 27 3.19 7.38 -12.77
C VAL A 27 4.63 6.95 -12.99
N ASP A 28 5.31 7.57 -13.97
CA ASP A 28 6.66 7.19 -14.41
C ASP A 28 7.72 7.36 -13.31
N TYR A 29 7.47 8.25 -12.34
CA TYR A 29 8.32 8.47 -11.18
C TYR A 29 7.50 8.31 -9.90
N CYS A 30 8.00 7.50 -8.95
CA CYS A 30 7.37 7.20 -7.67
C CYS A 30 6.00 6.48 -7.75
N MET A 31 5.99 5.25 -8.29
CA MET A 31 4.80 4.40 -8.26
C MET A 31 4.30 4.15 -6.83
N GLY A 32 2.99 4.28 -6.65
CA GLY A 32 2.34 4.10 -5.35
C GLY A 32 0.98 3.41 -5.46
N ALA A 33 0.47 2.97 -4.32
CA ALA A 33 -0.86 2.40 -4.18
C ALA A 33 -1.63 3.18 -3.10
N TYR A 34 -2.90 3.43 -3.38
CA TYR A 34 -3.85 3.85 -2.36
C TYR A 34 -4.24 2.62 -1.54
N VAL A 35 -3.88 2.62 -0.27
CA VAL A 35 -4.13 1.52 0.66
C VAL A 35 -5.13 1.97 1.72
N LEU A 36 -6.20 1.20 1.90
CA LEU A 36 -7.13 1.37 2.99
C LEU A 36 -6.52 0.74 4.25
N LEU A 37 -6.14 1.59 5.19
CA LEU A 37 -5.72 1.22 6.54
C LEU A 37 -6.87 1.49 7.53
N ASP A 38 -6.70 1.02 8.77
CA ASP A 38 -7.59 1.31 9.90
C ASP A 38 -7.71 2.82 10.22
N ILE A 39 -6.75 3.62 9.77
CA ILE A 39 -6.72 5.09 9.88
C ILE A 39 -7.19 5.82 8.60
N GLY A 40 -7.77 5.08 7.66
CA GLY A 40 -8.26 5.57 6.38
C GLY A 40 -7.33 5.30 5.21
N VAL A 41 -7.64 5.92 4.06
CA VAL A 41 -6.90 5.69 2.81
C VAL A 41 -5.62 6.52 2.77
N LYS A 42 -4.49 5.86 2.48
CA LYS A 42 -3.18 6.49 2.36
C LYS A 42 -2.52 6.12 1.04
N LEU A 43 -1.82 7.07 0.42
CA LEU A 43 -0.94 6.79 -0.71
C LEU A 43 0.40 6.30 -0.19
N ILE A 44 0.79 5.09 -0.59
CA ILE A 44 2.01 4.43 -0.13
C ILE A 44 2.81 3.96 -1.33
N ARG A 45 4.12 4.23 -1.34
CA ARG A 45 5.00 3.74 -2.42
C ARG A 45 5.03 2.23 -2.44
N LEU A 46 5.09 1.66 -3.64
CA LEU A 46 5.08 0.20 -3.81
C LEU A 46 6.26 -0.49 -3.11
N GLU A 47 7.43 0.16 -3.06
CA GLU A 47 8.63 -0.32 -2.35
C GLU A 47 8.43 -0.51 -0.84
N ASN A 48 7.43 0.16 -0.26
CA ASN A 48 7.10 0.09 1.16
C ASN A 48 5.97 -0.91 1.45
N LEU A 49 5.53 -1.69 0.46
CA LEU A 49 4.40 -2.61 0.57
C LEU A 49 4.79 -4.03 0.17
N GLU A 50 4.34 -4.99 0.97
CA GLU A 50 4.50 -6.43 0.73
C GLU A 50 3.12 -7.07 0.61
N VAL A 51 2.88 -7.87 -0.43
CA VAL A 51 1.60 -8.59 -0.59
C VAL A 51 1.59 -9.80 0.33
N ILE A 52 0.56 -9.90 1.17
CA ILE A 52 0.33 -11.06 2.04
C ILE A 52 -0.48 -12.09 1.23
N LYS A 53 0.08 -13.29 1.03
CA LYS A 53 -0.60 -14.42 0.38
C LYS A 53 -1.41 -15.26 1.36
#